data_AF-A0ABD3BIQ6-F1
#
_entry.id   AF-A0ABD3BIQ6-F1
#
_cell.length_a   1.000
_cell.length_b   1.000
_cell.length_c   1.000
_cell.angle_alpha   90.00
_cell.angle_beta   90.00
_cell.angle_gamma   90.00
#
_symmetry.space_group_name_H-M   'P 1'
#
loop_
_entity.id
_entity.type
_entity.pdbx_description
1 polymer ?
#
loop_
_entity_poly.entity_id
_entity_poly.type
_entity_poly.pdbx_seq_one_letter_code
_entity_poly.pdbx_strand_id
1 'polypeptide(L)' 'MVGQKFAVLLCADDSDYLKKNHGGYFGVFVRMLKEEGDDWDVFYIYGGEGRVSGGRRDRKLRRIRHHRKL' A
#
# COMPACT_ATOMS: atom_id res chain seq x y z
N MET A 1 1.63 -17.83 -14.44
CA MET A 1 0.78 -16.64 -14.62
C MET A 1 1.61 -15.42 -14.23
N VAL A 2 1.69 -14.38 -15.07
CA VAL A 2 2.52 -13.19 -14.79
C VAL A 2 1.75 -12.25 -13.87
N GLY A 3 2.13 -12.26 -12.59
CA GLY A 3 1.66 -11.32 -11.57
C GLY A 3 2.20 -9.91 -11.76
N GLN A 4 1.44 -8.89 -11.34
CA GLN A 4 1.96 -7.53 -11.31
C GLN A 4 2.61 -7.25 -9.95
N LYS A 5 3.82 -6.67 -9.98
CA LYS A 5 4.56 -6.27 -8.78
C LYS A 5 4.18 -4.86 -8.33
N PHE A 6 3.93 -4.71 -7.04
CA PHE A 6 3.62 -3.43 -6.40
C PHE A 6 4.51 -3.21 -5.18
N ALA A 7 4.76 -1.95 -4.86
CA ALA A 7 5.46 -1.56 -3.65
C ALA A 7 4.67 -0.49 -2.91
N VAL A 8 4.56 -0.62 -1.59
CA VAL A 8 4.00 0.41 -0.70
C VAL A 8 5.16 1.17 -0.08
N LEU A 9 5.16 2.49 -0.25
CA LEU A 9 6.08 3.38 0.42
C LEU A 9 5.39 4.02 1.61
N LEU A 10 5.88 3.75 2.81
CA LEU A 10 5.34 4.28 4.06
C LEU A 10 6.32 5.32 4.62
N CYS A 11 5.84 6.54 4.80
CA CYS A 11 6.57 7.64 5.46
C CYS A 11 6.08 7.88 6.90
N ALA A 12 5.31 6.94 7.44
CA ALA A 12 4.76 7.00 8.79
C ALA A 12 5.00 5.67 9.48
N ASP A 13 5.29 5.73 10.77
CA ASP A 13 5.30 4.55 11.61
C ASP A 13 3.89 3.99 11.79
N ASP A 14 3.81 2.66 11.90
CA ASP A 14 2.56 1.98 12.23
C ASP A 14 2.13 2.34 13.66
N SER A 15 0.86 2.72 13.84
CA SER A 15 0.27 2.83 15.18
C SER A 15 0.09 1.45 15.80
N ASP A 16 0.12 1.36 17.14
CA ASP A 16 -0.05 0.08 17.85
C ASP A 16 -1.38 -0.60 17.52
N TYR A 17 -2.43 0.18 17.29
CA TYR A 17 -3.71 -0.32 16.82
C TYR A 17 -3.59 -1.03 15.47
N LEU A 18 -2.90 -0.43 14.49
CA LEU A 18 -2.73 -1.00 13.16
C LEU A 18 -1.80 -2.22 13.19
N LYS A 19 -0.73 -2.19 13.98
CA LYS A 19 0.14 -3.35 14.18
C LYS A 19 -0.67 -4.54 14.69
N LYS A 20 -1.47 -4.33 15.74
CA LYS A 20 -2.25 -5.39 16.39
C LYS A 20 -3.39 -5.92 15.51
N ASN A 21 -4.13 -5.05 14.84
CA ASN A 21 -5.36 -5.44 14.14
C ASN A 21 -5.17 -5.74 12.66
N HIS A 22 -4.11 -5.20 12.05
CA HIS A 22 -3.93 -5.21 10.59
C HIS A 22 -2.51 -5.57 10.14
N GLY A 23 -1.56 -5.81 11.06
CA GLY A 23 -0.15 -5.99 10.68
C GLY A 23 0.48 -4.72 10.11
N GLY A 24 0.01 -3.55 10.55
CA GLY A 24 0.46 -2.24 10.09
C GLY A 24 -0.30 -1.72 8.87
N TYR A 25 0.10 -0.54 8.38
CA TYR A 25 -0.45 0.07 7.16
C TYR A 25 -0.29 -0.83 5.94
N PHE A 26 0.82 -1.57 5.85
CA PHE A 26 1.04 -2.51 4.75
C PHE A 26 -0.09 -3.54 4.65
N GLY A 27 -0.47 -4.16 5.78
CA GLY A 27 -1.54 -5.16 5.79
C GLY A 27 -2.91 -4.57 5.44
N VAL A 28 -3.16 -3.29 5.74
CA VAL A 28 -4.37 -2.58 5.25
C VAL A 28 -4.37 -2.49 3.72
N PHE A 29 -3.25 -2.06 3.11
CA PHE A 29 -3.16 -1.91 1.66
C PHE A 29 -3.25 -3.26 0.93
N VAL A 30 -2.52 -4.27 1.39
CA VAL A 30 -2.56 -5.61 0.81
C VAL A 30 -3.96 -6.19 0.90
N ARG A 31 -4.63 -6.09 2.07
CA ARG A 31 -6.00 -6.60 2.23
C ARG A 31 -7.01 -5.91 1.33
N MET A 32 -6.84 -4.61 1.08
CA MET A 32 -7.76 -3.84 0.23
C MET A 32 -7.49 -4.01 -1.27
N LEU A 33 -6.24 -4.24 -1.68
CA LEU A 33 -5.79 -4.06 -3.07
C LEU A 33 -5.10 -5.27 -3.71
N LYS A 34 -4.71 -6.29 -2.94
CA LYS A 34 -4.08 -7.50 -3.48
C LYS A 34 -5.13 -8.35 -4.20
N GLU A 35 -4.79 -8.74 -5.42
CA GLU A 35 -5.53 -9.67 -6.26
C GLU A 35 -4.69 -10.95 -6.44
N GLU A 36 -5.33 -12.00 -6.93
CA GLU A 36 -4.64 -13.26 -7.17
C GLU A 36 -3.49 -13.07 -8.17
N GLY A 37 -2.31 -13.58 -7.80
CA GLY A 37 -1.09 -13.44 -8.59
C GLY A 37 -0.29 -12.16 -8.33
N ASP A 38 -0.78 -11.19 -7.55
CA ASP A 38 0.02 -10.01 -7.24
C ASP A 38 1.12 -10.27 -6.21
N ASP A 39 2.25 -9.60 -6.42
CA ASP A 39 3.41 -9.59 -5.53
C ASP A 39 3.58 -8.18 -4.95
N TRP A 40 3.72 -8.09 -3.62
CA TRP A 40 3.69 -6.83 -2.89
C TRP A 40 4.88 -6.72 -1.94
N ASP A 41 5.65 -5.65 -2.08
CA ASP A 41 6.74 -5.28 -1.18
C ASP A 41 6.39 -4.01 -0.38
N VAL A 42 7.08 -3.82 0.75
CA VAL A 42 6.96 -2.61 1.58
C VAL A 42 8.34 -1.99 1.80
N PHE A 43 8.40 -0.67 1.68
CA PHE A 43 9.58 0.12 1.99
C PHE A 43 9.19 1.21 2.99
N TYR A 44 9.88 1.24 4.12
CA TYR A 44 9.71 2.27 5.16
C TYR A 44 10.77 3.36 4.94
N ILE A 45 10.34 4.62 4.85
CA ILE A 45 11.23 5.77 4.87
C ILE A 45 11.23 6.34 6.28
N TYR A 46 12.35 6.15 6.97
CA TYR A 46 12.65 6.87 8.21
C TYR A 46 13.33 8.19 7.84
N GLY A 47 12.71 9.34 8.19
CA GLY A 47 13.36 10.65 8.04
C GLY A 47 12.75 11.64 7.04
N GLY A 48 11.52 11.44 6.56
CA GLY A 48 10.70 12.51 5.97
C GLY A 48 11.00 12.96 4.53
N GLU A 49 12.15 12.65 3.94
CA GLU A 49 12.46 13.02 2.54
C GLU A 49 12.69 11.81 1.64
N GLY A 50 11.61 11.35 1.00
CA GLY A 50 11.66 10.41 -0.11
C GLY A 50 11.06 11.02 -1.37
N ARG A 51 11.90 11.35 -2.37
CA ARG A 51 11.37 11.72 -3.70
C ARG A 51 10.91 10.45 -4.41
N VAL A 52 9.59 10.27 -4.49
CA VAL A 52 8.99 9.17 -5.27
C VAL A 52 8.81 9.64 -6.72
N SER A 53 9.72 9.24 -7.60
CA SER A 53 9.46 9.29 -9.04
C SER A 53 8.38 8.26 -9.37
N GLY A 54 7.18 8.75 -9.67
CA GLY A 54 5.95 7.97 -9.76
C GLY A 54 6.04 6.71 -10.63
N GLY A 55 6.12 5.55 -9.98
CA GLY A 55 5.76 4.27 -10.58
C GLY A 55 4.25 4.24 -10.85
N ARG A 56 3.85 3.63 -11.99
CA ARG A 56 2.48 3.46 -12.55
C ARG A 56 1.34 3.68 -11.54
N ARG A 57 1.09 4.95 -11.20
CA ARG A 57 -0.14 5.41 -10.55
C ARG A 57 -1.21 5.19 -11.60
N ASP A 58 -2.22 4.36 -11.33
CA ASP A 58 -3.61 4.77 -11.53
C ASP A 58 -4.65 3.65 -11.43
N ARG A 59 -4.34 2.36 -11.62
CA ARG A 59 -5.43 1.36 -11.62
C ARG A 59 -5.99 1.03 -10.23
N LYS A 60 -5.15 0.64 -9.26
CA LYS A 60 -5.62 0.15 -7.95
C LYS A 60 -6.12 1.24 -7.01
N LEU A 61 -5.47 2.42 -7.01
CA LEU A 61 -5.88 3.56 -6.17
C LEU A 61 -7.24 4.16 -6.59
N ARG A 62 -7.65 4.02 -7.85
CA ARG A 62 -8.99 4.44 -8.30
C ARG A 62 -10.11 3.63 -7.61
N ARG A 63 -9.86 2.36 -7.27
CA ARG A 63 -10.83 1.50 -6.56
C ARG A 63 -11.13 2.00 -5.15
N ILE A 64 -10.12 2.49 -4.42
CA ILE A 64 -10.32 3.07 -3.08
C ILE A 64 -11.22 4.32 -3.16
N ARG A 65 -11.01 5.21 -4.14
CA ARG A 65 -11.85 6.40 -4.29
C ARG A 65 -13.30 6.07 -4.65
N HIS A 66 -13.54 4.98 -5.38
CA HIS A 66 -14.90 4.63 -5.78
C HIS A 66 -15.73 3.99 -4.65
N HIS A 67 -15.11 3.34 -3.68
CA HIS A 67 -15.78 2.83 -2.48
C HIS A 67 -15.99 3.87 -1.37
N ARG A 68 -15.38 5.05 -1.49
CA ARG A 68 -15.49 6.14 -0.50
C ARG A 68 -16.50 7.23 -0.87
N LYS A 69 -17.39 6.98 -1.84
CA LYS A 69 -18.62 7.76 -2.01
C LYS A 69 -19.70 7.19 -1.07
N LEU A 70 -19.58 7.54 0.20
CA LEU A 70 -20.68 7.60 1.16
C LEU A 70 -20.63 9.01 1.77
#